data_AF-C3Z5M0-F1
#
_entry.id   AF-C3Z5M0-F1
#
_cell.length_a   1.000
_cell.length_b   1.000
_cell.length_c   1.000
_cell.angle_alpha   90.00
_cell.angle_beta   90.00
_cell.angle_gamma   90.00
#
_symmetry.space_group_name_H-M   'P 1'
#
loop_
_entity.id
_entity.type
_entity.pdbx_description
1 polymer ?
#
loop_
_entity_poly.entity_id
_entity_poly.type
_entity_poly.pdbx_seq_one_letter_code
_entity_poly.pdbx_strand_id
1 'polypeptide(L)'
;NMDCLWTISVSAGNAIMLQFTSFSLEEDSLCEYDYVAVYDGPTVSSPLLGKFCGSTPPGPVQSSGNQIVVRFYSDYSGEYDGFEATYTAVPPSA
;
A
#
# COMPACT_ATOMS: atom_id res chain seq x y z
N ASN A 1 10.43 14.22 4.30
CA ASN A 1 11.16 13.04 3.83
C ASN A 1 11.03 11.92 4.86
N MET A 2 10.36 10.84 4.46
CA MET A 2 10.14 9.64 5.24
C MET A 2 10.27 8.41 4.33
N ASP A 3 10.72 7.30 4.89
CA ASP A 3 10.68 5.98 4.24
C ASP A 3 10.22 4.95 5.27
N CYS A 4 8.91 4.70 5.27
CA CYS A 4 8.24 3.86 6.25
C CYS A 4 7.81 2.55 5.63
N LEU A 5 8.01 1.46 6.36
CA LEU A 5 7.67 0.10 5.93
C LEU A 5 6.80 -0.57 6.99
N TRP A 6 5.64 -1.04 6.57
CA TRP A 6 4.76 -1.88 7.39
C TRP A 6 4.65 -3.26 6.75
N THR A 7 4.90 -4.30 7.53
CA THR A 7 4.58 -5.68 7.12
C THR A 7 3.26 -6.07 7.75
N ILE A 8 2.30 -6.48 6.92
CA ILE A 8 1.00 -6.97 7.37
C ILE A 8 0.96 -8.46 7.12
N SER A 9 0.56 -9.23 8.14
CA SER A 9 0.46 -10.68 8.06
C SER A 9 -0.87 -11.15 8.63
N VAL A 10 -1.50 -12.09 7.94
CA VAL A 10 -2.72 -12.79 8.38
C VAL A 10 -2.45 -14.30 8.46
N SER A 11 -3.40 -15.05 9.00
CA SER A 11 -3.31 -16.51 9.06
C SER A 11 -3.05 -17.12 7.69
N ALA A 12 -2.18 -18.13 7.64
CA ALA A 12 -1.86 -18.84 6.41
C ALA A 12 -3.13 -19.38 5.72
N GLY A 13 -3.16 -19.34 4.39
CA GLY A 13 -4.31 -19.71 3.58
C GLY A 13 -5.26 -18.55 3.26
N ASN A 14 -5.23 -17.45 4.01
CA ASN A 14 -6.00 -16.24 3.68
C ASN A 14 -5.17 -15.28 2.83
N ALA A 15 -5.86 -14.54 1.96
CA ALA A 15 -5.34 -13.33 1.32
C ALA A 15 -5.58 -12.09 2.21
N ILE A 16 -4.92 -10.98 1.88
CA ILE A 16 -5.12 -9.67 2.50
C ILE A 16 -5.82 -8.77 1.50
N MET A 17 -6.90 -8.12 1.93
CA MET A 17 -7.54 -7.03 1.21
C MET A 17 -7.23 -5.72 1.92
N LEU A 18 -6.49 -4.83 1.27
CA LEU A 18 -6.16 -3.49 1.75
C LEU A 18 -7.06 -2.46 1.08
N GLN A 19 -7.73 -1.64 1.88
CA GLN A 19 -8.66 -0.61 1.41
C GLN A 19 -8.28 0.75 1.97
N PHE A 20 -7.99 1.69 1.07
CA PHE A 20 -7.68 3.08 1.41
C PHE A 20 -8.97 3.86 1.70
N THR A 21 -9.02 4.50 2.87
CA THR A 21 -10.17 5.31 3.33
C THR A 21 -9.91 6.81 3.17
N SER A 22 -8.64 7.22 3.20
CA SER A 22 -8.17 8.58 2.92
C SER A 22 -6.85 8.52 2.16
N PHE A 23 -6.63 9.47 1.25
CA PHE A 23 -5.41 9.52 0.44
C PHE A 23 -5.16 10.93 -0.10
N SER A 24 -4.06 11.53 0.31
CA SER A 24 -3.60 12.86 -0.12
C SER A 24 -2.07 12.88 -0.06
N LEU A 25 -1.45 12.73 -1.23
CA LEU A 25 0.00 12.80 -1.46
C LEU A 25 0.27 13.72 -2.65
N GLU A 26 1.54 14.08 -2.84
CA GLU A 26 1.97 14.81 -4.05
C GLU A 26 1.53 14.07 -5.32
N GLU A 27 0.96 14.81 -6.27
CA GLU A 27 0.52 14.23 -7.54
C GLU A 27 1.66 14.24 -8.55
N ASP A 28 1.98 13.06 -9.09
CA ASP A 28 2.93 12.90 -10.18
C ASP A 28 2.50 11.76 -11.11
N SER A 29 2.81 11.88 -12.39
CA SER A 29 2.45 10.90 -13.42
C SER A 29 3.06 9.50 -13.18
N LEU A 30 4.18 9.41 -12.49
CA LEU A 30 4.92 8.17 -12.18
C LEU A 30 5.05 7.93 -10.66
N CYS A 31 4.42 8.79 -9.85
CA CYS A 31 4.49 8.82 -8.40
C CYS A 31 5.95 8.83 -7.87
N GLU A 32 6.84 9.62 -8.44
CA GLU A 32 8.27 9.61 -8.09
C GLU A 32 8.63 10.37 -6.80
N TYR A 33 7.82 11.35 -6.40
CA TYR A 33 8.06 12.18 -5.21
C TYR A 33 7.49 11.52 -3.94
N ASP A 34 6.18 11.55 -3.77
CA ASP A 34 5.48 10.91 -2.66
C ASP A 34 4.65 9.73 -3.15
N TYR A 35 4.75 8.57 -2.49
CA TYR A 35 3.96 7.41 -2.88
C TYR A 35 3.72 6.41 -1.76
N VAL A 36 2.62 5.65 -1.91
CA VAL A 36 2.42 4.36 -1.24
C VAL A 36 2.60 3.24 -2.25
N ALA A 37 3.52 2.32 -1.97
CA ALA A 37 3.72 1.09 -2.74
C ALA A 37 3.28 -0.14 -1.93
N VAL A 38 2.58 -1.08 -2.56
CA VAL A 38 2.12 -2.32 -1.94
C VAL A 38 2.75 -3.51 -2.65
N TYR A 39 3.44 -4.37 -1.90
CA TYR A 39 4.16 -5.54 -2.41
C TYR A 39 3.50 -6.84 -1.93
N ASP A 40 3.38 -7.80 -2.84
CA ASP A 40 2.73 -9.11 -2.65
C ASP A 40 3.67 -10.14 -2.00
N GLY A 41 4.00 -9.92 -0.74
CA GLY A 41 4.84 -10.81 0.02
C GLY A 41 5.57 -10.12 1.17
N PRO A 42 6.59 -10.77 1.76
CA PRO A 42 7.21 -10.31 3.00
C PRO A 42 8.26 -9.20 2.82
N THR A 43 8.55 -8.76 1.59
CA THR A 43 9.66 -7.83 1.31
C THR A 43 9.34 -6.86 0.17
N VAL A 44 10.11 -5.77 0.06
CA VAL A 44 10.06 -4.86 -1.10
C VAL A 44 10.61 -5.46 -2.40
N SER A 45 11.20 -6.67 -2.34
CA SER A 45 11.57 -7.45 -3.53
C SER A 45 10.43 -8.37 -4.03
N SER A 46 9.33 -8.46 -3.29
CA SER A 46 8.13 -9.18 -3.71
C SER A 46 7.43 -8.44 -4.87
N PRO A 47 6.56 -9.12 -5.65
CA PRO A 47 5.85 -8.49 -6.76
C PRO A 47 5.10 -7.23 -6.35
N LEU A 48 5.17 -6.15 -7.16
CA LEU A 48 4.45 -4.91 -6.88
C LEU A 48 2.98 -5.07 -7.28
N LEU A 49 2.07 -4.88 -6.32
CA LEU A 49 0.61 -4.84 -6.57
C LEU A 49 0.15 -3.47 -7.04
N GLY A 50 0.81 -2.40 -6.57
CA GLY A 50 0.53 -1.05 -7.03
C GLY A 50 1.41 -0.01 -6.35
N LYS A 51 1.54 1.15 -7.01
CA LYS A 51 2.21 2.36 -6.54
C LYS A 51 1.26 3.53 -6.78
N PHE A 52 0.96 4.29 -5.74
CA PHE A 52 -0.13 5.26 -5.73
C PHE A 52 0.34 6.61 -5.17
N CYS A 53 -0.20 7.69 -5.73
CA CYS A 53 0.05 9.08 -5.34
C CYS A 53 -1.15 9.96 -5.76
N GLY A 54 -1.10 11.26 -5.45
CA GLY A 54 -2.20 12.20 -5.68
C GLY A 54 -3.26 12.20 -4.56
N SER A 55 -4.44 12.74 -4.85
CA SER A 55 -5.47 13.06 -3.85
C SER A 55 -6.76 12.22 -3.96
N THR A 56 -6.72 11.12 -4.71
CA THR A 56 -7.87 10.20 -4.85
C THR A 56 -7.49 8.84 -4.26
N PRO A 57 -8.26 8.30 -3.30
CA PRO A 57 -8.01 6.96 -2.78
C PRO A 57 -7.99 5.93 -3.92
N PRO A 58 -6.91 5.12 -4.03
CA PRO A 58 -6.86 4.07 -5.03
C PRO A 58 -7.89 2.97 -4.71
N GLY A 59 -8.19 2.14 -5.71
CA GLY A 59 -9.03 0.97 -5.54
C GLY A 59 -8.44 -0.03 -4.53
N PRO A 60 -9.26 -0.97 -4.02
CA PRO A 60 -8.79 -1.98 -3.09
C PRO A 60 -7.68 -2.85 -3.70
N VAL A 61 -6.70 -3.21 -2.89
CA VAL A 61 -5.55 -4.03 -3.28
C VAL A 61 -5.65 -5.38 -2.59
N GLN A 62 -5.70 -6.46 -3.37
CA GLN A 62 -5.75 -7.83 -2.87
C GLN A 62 -4.43 -8.54 -3.13
N SER A 63 -3.87 -9.15 -2.08
CA SER A 63 -2.67 -10.00 -2.19
C SER A 63 -3.00 -11.40 -2.68
N SER A 64 -1.99 -12.10 -3.21
CA SER A 64 -2.10 -13.52 -3.54
C SER A 64 -1.86 -14.42 -2.33
N GLY A 65 -1.15 -13.92 -1.32
CA GLY A 65 -0.78 -14.66 -0.11
C GLY A 65 -1.16 -13.96 1.18
N ASN A 66 -0.67 -14.50 2.30
CA ASN A 66 -1.02 -14.05 3.64
C ASN A 66 -0.13 -12.91 4.19
N GLN A 67 0.71 -12.31 3.34
CA GLN A 67 1.64 -11.25 3.72
C GLN A 67 1.72 -10.18 2.63
N ILE A 68 1.75 -8.92 3.04
CA ILE A 68 2.10 -7.79 2.19
C ILE A 68 3.08 -6.86 2.90
N VAL A 69 3.83 -6.09 2.11
CA VAL A 69 4.56 -4.92 2.59
C VAL A 69 3.93 -3.67 2.01
N VAL A 70 3.61 -2.72 2.88
CA VAL A 70 3.21 -1.36 2.50
C VAL A 70 4.41 -0.45 2.76
N ARG A 71 4.86 0.26 1.73
CA ARG A 71 5.92 1.27 1.83
C ARG A 71 5.34 2.64 1.57
N PHE A 72 5.57 3.57 2.48
CA PHE A 72 5.35 5.00 2.24
C PHE A 72 6.69 5.69 2.09
N TYR A 73 6.86 6.41 0.99
CA TYR A 73 8.04 7.21 0.72
C TYR A 73 7.61 8.65 0.48
N SER A 74 8.35 9.62 1.03
CA SER A 74 8.16 11.04 0.74
C SER A 74 9.48 11.80 0.58
N ASP A 75 9.47 12.86 -0.22
CA ASP A 75 10.64 13.70 -0.46
C ASP A 75 10.75 14.90 0.51
N TYR A 76 11.51 15.94 0.18
CA TYR A 76 11.74 17.09 1.07
C TYR A 76 10.70 18.23 0.93
N SER A 77 9.77 18.14 -0.01
CA SER A 77 8.76 19.15 -0.33
C SER A 77 7.35 18.54 -0.33
N GLY A 78 6.32 19.39 -0.50
CA GLY A 78 4.94 18.92 -0.63
C GLY A 78 4.37 18.27 0.62
N GLU A 79 3.96 19.08 1.61
CA GLU A 79 3.31 18.54 2.81
C GLU A 79 1.81 18.28 2.54
N TYR A 80 1.38 17.03 2.71
CA TYR A 80 -0.01 16.58 2.53
C TYR A 80 -0.50 15.76 3.74
N ASP A 81 -1.81 15.48 3.77
CA ASP A 81 -2.46 14.77 4.90
C ASP A 81 -2.05 13.29 4.99
N GLY A 82 -1.43 12.73 3.95
CA GLY A 82 -0.96 11.34 3.93
C GLY A 82 -2.06 10.36 3.52
N PHE A 83 -2.09 9.17 4.13
CA PHE A 83 -3.07 8.14 3.80
C PHE A 83 -3.59 7.42 5.04
N GLU A 84 -4.79 6.89 4.92
CA GLU A 84 -5.37 5.95 5.86
C GLU A 84 -5.83 4.70 5.09
N ALA A 85 -5.54 3.53 5.65
CA ALA A 85 -5.95 2.26 5.07
C ALA A 85 -6.35 1.26 6.16
N THR A 86 -7.32 0.42 5.83
CA THR A 86 -7.74 -0.72 6.64
C THR A 86 -7.43 -2.01 5.90
N TYR A 87 -7.14 -3.08 6.63
CA TYR A 87 -6.90 -4.40 6.04
C TYR A 87 -7.85 -5.45 6.62
N THR A 88 -8.22 -6.42 5.80
CA THR A 88 -9.01 -7.59 6.22
C THR A 88 -8.41 -8.88 5.68
N ALA A 89 -8.61 -9.98 6.40
CA ALA A 89 -8.26 -11.30 5.93
C ALA A 89 -9.40 -11.85 5.05
N VAL A 90 -9.07 -12.26 3.83
CA VAL A 90 -10.00 -12.85 2.86
C VAL A 90 -9.74 -14.36 2.79
N PRO A 91 -10.68 -15.21 3.25
CA PRO A 91 -10.56 -16.65 3.10
C PRO A 91 -10.50 -17.07 1.62
N PRO A 92 -9.87 -18.20 1.30
CA PRO A 92 -9.92 -18.74 -0.05
C PRO A 92 -11.38 -19.05 -0.40
N SER A 93 -11.78 -18.74 -1.64
CA SER A 93 -13.10 -19.11 -2.15
C SER A 93 -13.31 -20.62 -2.01
N ALA A 94 -14.47 -21.00 -1.47
CA ALA A 94 -14.89 -22.40 -1.34
C ALA A 94 -15.11 -23.07 -2.70
#